data_AF-A0A7J4KRN4-F1
#
_entry.id   AF-A0A7J4KRN4-F1
#
_cell.length_a   1.000
_cell.length_b   1.000
_cell.length_c   1.000
_cell.angle_alpha   90.00
_cell.angle_beta   90.00
_cell.angle_gamma   90.00
#
_symmetry.space_group_name_H-M   'P 1'
#
loop_
_entity.id
_entity.type
_entity.pdbx_description
1 polymer ?
#
loop_
_entity_poly.entity_id
_entity_poly.type
_entity_poly.pdbx_seq_one_letter_code
_entity_poly.pdbx_strand_id
1 'polypeptide(L)'
;MQHEEARKIIKGILAYDVRFDGHFNKCFDNLKDTQKEEVINWVKACKEFKINPIQSKTDREIIGFVKRIGSNLRAILTKEKKGYFIELFLDKHKYYELEMNRLGF
;
A
#
# COMPACT_ATOMS: atom_id res chain seq x y z
N MET A 1 5.49 16.71 -4.18
CA MET A 1 4.13 16.17 -3.90
C MET A 1 3.90 16.06 -2.39
N GLN A 2 2.77 16.56 -1.90
CA GLN A 2 2.33 16.41 -0.48
C GLN A 2 1.40 15.19 -0.32
N HIS A 3 1.23 14.69 0.91
CA HIS A 3 0.38 13.51 1.16
C HIS A 3 -1.09 13.68 0.73
N GLU A 4 -1.69 14.88 0.83
CA GLU A 4 -3.07 15.10 0.40
C GLU A 4 -3.25 14.90 -1.11
N GLU A 5 -2.31 15.46 -1.89
CA GLU A 5 -2.25 15.29 -3.34
C GLU A 5 -2.04 13.81 -3.70
N ALA A 6 -1.12 13.14 -3.01
CA ALA A 6 -0.88 11.71 -3.21
C ALA A 6 -2.12 10.86 -2.91
N ARG A 7 -2.86 11.16 -1.84
CA ARG A 7 -4.11 10.47 -1.49
C ARG A 7 -5.15 10.62 -2.61
N LYS A 8 -5.32 11.83 -3.16
CA LYS A 8 -6.23 12.08 -4.29
C LYS A 8 -5.83 11.27 -5.51
N ILE A 9 -4.54 11.27 -5.87
CA ILE A 9 -4.01 10.49 -7.00
C ILE A 9 -4.26 8.99 -6.79
N ILE A 10 -3.94 8.46 -5.61
CA ILE A 10 -4.10 7.04 -5.28
C ILE A 10 -5.56 6.62 -5.33
N LYS A 11 -6.48 7.39 -4.73
CA LYS A 11 -7.92 7.13 -4.82
C LYS A 11 -8.40 7.14 -6.28
N GLY A 12 -7.90 8.08 -7.09
CA GLY A 12 -8.17 8.14 -8.53
C GLY A 12 -7.69 6.88 -9.29
N ILE A 13 -6.47 6.41 -9.02
CA ILE A 13 -5.91 5.19 -9.64
C ILE A 13 -6.74 3.96 -9.27
N LEU A 14 -7.12 3.83 -8.01
CA LEU A 14 -7.84 2.65 -7.54
C LEU A 14 -9.32 2.69 -7.94
N ALA A 15 -9.87 3.89 -8.21
CA ALA A 15 -11.29 4.18 -8.44
C ALA A 15 -12.19 3.80 -7.25
N TYR A 16 -11.64 3.90 -6.03
CA TYR A 16 -12.31 3.56 -4.77
C TYR A 16 -11.82 4.45 -3.63
N ASP A 17 -12.62 4.51 -2.56
CA ASP A 17 -12.22 5.16 -1.32
C ASP A 17 -11.36 4.21 -0.47
N VAL A 18 -10.06 4.17 -0.79
CA VAL A 18 -9.08 3.36 -0.05
C VAL A 18 -8.72 4.03 1.28
N ARG A 19 -8.60 3.24 2.35
CA ARG A 19 -8.07 3.73 3.64
C ARG A 19 -6.56 3.91 3.55
N PHE A 20 -6.02 4.86 4.31
CA PHE A 20 -4.57 5.08 4.41
C PHE A 20 -4.16 4.85 5.85
N ASP A 21 -3.50 3.73 6.09
CA ASP A 21 -3.12 3.25 7.43
C ASP A 21 -1.59 3.23 7.59
N GLY A 22 -1.14 2.87 8.79
CA GLY A 22 0.20 3.15 9.27
C GLY A 22 0.41 4.66 9.41
N HIS A 23 1.65 5.04 9.66
CA HIS A 23 2.02 6.45 9.69
C HIS A 23 2.06 7.10 8.29
N PHE A 24 1.12 6.76 7.37
CA PHE A 24 1.18 7.11 5.94
C PHE A 24 1.56 8.58 5.70
N ASN A 25 0.83 9.54 6.27
CA ASN A 25 1.11 10.97 6.02
C ASN A 25 2.53 11.33 6.44
N LYS A 26 2.90 10.95 7.66
CA LYS A 26 4.23 11.20 8.22
C LYS A 26 5.32 10.50 7.41
N CYS A 27 5.11 9.26 6.98
CA CYS A 27 6.08 8.51 6.19
C CYS A 27 6.21 9.08 4.78
N PHE A 28 5.08 9.38 4.14
CA PHE A 28 5.01 9.88 2.77
C PHE A 28 5.62 11.27 2.64
N ASP A 29 5.31 12.19 3.56
CA ASP A 29 5.87 13.55 3.52
C ASP A 29 7.41 13.54 3.64
N ASN A 30 7.96 12.57 4.37
CA ASN A 30 9.41 12.39 4.55
C ASN A 30 10.10 11.62 3.42
N LEU A 31 9.37 11.15 2.41
CA LEU A 31 9.97 10.52 1.23
C LEU A 31 10.64 11.56 0.33
N LYS A 32 11.72 11.16 -0.33
CA LYS A 32 12.25 11.92 -1.49
C LYS A 32 11.23 11.89 -2.62
N ASP A 33 11.24 12.89 -3.50
CA ASP A 33 10.26 12.97 -4.60
C ASP A 33 10.29 11.73 -5.51
N THR A 34 11.48 11.19 -5.81
CA THR A 34 11.60 9.93 -6.58
C THR A 34 10.95 8.73 -5.88
N GLN A 35 10.96 8.69 -4.55
CA GLN A 35 10.32 7.63 -3.78
C GLN A 35 8.81 7.84 -3.69
N LYS A 36 8.35 9.10 -3.66
CA LYS A 36 6.91 9.43 -3.74
C LYS A 36 6.35 8.94 -5.07
N GLU A 37 7.04 9.23 -6.18
CA GLU A 37 6.70 8.71 -7.51
C GLU A 37 6.74 7.17 -7.56
N GLU A 38 7.74 6.54 -6.93
CA GLU A 38 7.81 5.09 -6.81
C GLU A 38 6.55 4.50 -6.16
N VAL A 39 6.04 5.11 -5.08
CA VAL A 39 4.80 4.67 -4.43
C VAL A 39 3.61 4.74 -5.37
N ILE A 40 3.44 5.87 -6.08
CA ILE A 40 2.32 6.06 -7.02
C ILE A 40 2.38 5.05 -8.17
N ASN A 41 3.56 4.87 -8.75
CA ASN A 41 3.78 3.90 -9.83
C ASN A 41 3.53 2.46 -9.37
N TRP A 42 3.96 2.13 -8.15
CA TRP A 42 3.71 0.82 -7.57
C TRP A 42 2.21 0.56 -7.34
N VAL A 43 1.45 1.54 -6.83
CA VAL A 43 -0.02 1.42 -6.68
C VAL A 43 -0.69 1.16 -8.03
N LYS A 44 -0.27 1.86 -9.08
CA LYS A 44 -0.76 1.63 -10.45
C LYS A 44 -0.44 0.21 -10.94
N ALA A 45 0.79 -0.26 -10.72
CA ALA A 45 1.18 -1.63 -11.08
C ALA A 45 0.36 -2.70 -10.34
N CYS A 46 -0.03 -2.44 -9.08
CA CYS A 46 -0.92 -3.34 -8.32
C CYS A 46 -2.33 -3.38 -8.92
N LYS A 47 -2.90 -2.22 -9.30
CA LYS A 47 -4.20 -2.13 -9.98
C LYS A 47 -4.22 -2.90 -11.30
N GLU A 48 -3.11 -2.85 -12.03
CA GLU A 48 -2.93 -3.55 -13.30
C GLU A 48 -2.50 -5.02 -13.14
N PHE A 49 -2.44 -5.54 -11.91
CA PHE A 49 -1.97 -6.90 -11.59
C PHE A 49 -0.58 -7.25 -12.17
N LYS A 50 0.29 -6.25 -12.32
CA LYS A 50 1.69 -6.42 -12.71
C LYS A 50 2.59 -6.83 -11.53
N ILE A 51 2.06 -6.78 -10.32
CA ILE A 51 2.71 -7.23 -9.09
C ILE A 51 1.99 -8.49 -8.63
N ASN A 52 2.74 -9.53 -8.25
CA ASN A 52 2.14 -10.75 -7.72
C ASN A 52 1.53 -10.49 -6.34
N PRO A 53 0.23 -10.74 -6.16
CA PRO A 53 -0.39 -10.64 -4.86
C PRO A 53 0.00 -11.82 -3.95
N ILE A 54 -0.02 -11.56 -2.64
CA ILE A 54 0.06 -12.56 -1.58
C ILE A 54 -1.36 -12.80 -1.09
N GLN A 55 -1.77 -14.06 -1.02
CA GLN A 55 -3.06 -14.45 -0.47
C GLN A 55 -2.97 -14.52 1.06
N SER A 56 -3.91 -13.90 1.77
CA SER A 56 -4.01 -14.06 3.22
C SER A 56 -4.33 -15.51 3.59
N LYS A 57 -3.63 -16.01 4.62
CA LYS A 57 -3.84 -17.33 5.22
C LYS A 57 -5.00 -17.32 6.22
N THR A 58 -5.32 -16.17 6.80
CA THR A 58 -6.41 -15.99 7.78
C THR A 58 -7.74 -15.70 7.09
N ASP A 59 -7.72 -15.02 5.94
CA ASP A 59 -8.91 -14.76 5.13
C ASP A 59 -8.62 -14.97 3.62
N ARG A 60 -9.21 -16.02 3.03
CA ARG A 60 -8.99 -16.39 1.63
C ARG A 60 -9.65 -15.43 0.62
N GLU A 61 -10.48 -14.50 1.07
CA GLU A 61 -11.02 -13.45 0.22
C GLU A 61 -10.12 -12.21 0.19
N ILE A 62 -9.04 -12.16 0.98
CA ILE A 62 -8.13 -11.01 1.06
C ILE A 62 -6.79 -11.30 0.40
N ILE A 63 -6.37 -10.41 -0.50
CA ILE A 63 -5.04 -10.40 -1.08
C ILE A 63 -4.29 -9.11 -0.73
N GLY A 64 -2.97 -9.19 -0.67
CA GLY A 64 -2.08 -8.07 -0.39
C GLY A 64 -0.99 -7.94 -1.44
N PHE A 65 -0.55 -6.72 -1.69
CA PHE A 65 0.65 -6.42 -2.46
C PHE A 65 1.64 -5.77 -1.52
N VAL A 66 2.89 -6.23 -1.51
CA VAL A 66 3.92 -5.72 -0.60
C VAL A 66 5.05 -5.05 -1.38
N LYS A 67 5.60 -3.96 -0.85
CA LYS A 67 6.73 -3.26 -1.47
C LYS A 67 7.68 -2.71 -0.43
N ARG A 68 8.98 -2.88 -0.70
CA ARG A 68 10.04 -2.12 -0.05
C ARG A 68 10.29 -0.81 -0.80
N ILE A 69 10.28 0.30 -0.05
CA ILE A 69 10.60 1.64 -0.55
C ILE A 69 11.87 2.11 0.16
N GLY A 70 12.96 2.23 -0.58
CA GLY A 70 14.28 2.49 -0.01
C GLY A 70 14.72 1.46 1.04
N SER A 71 15.49 1.92 2.04
CA SER A 71 16.04 1.02 3.06
C SER A 71 14.99 0.57 4.09
N ASN A 72 14.25 1.53 4.65
CA ASN A 72 13.53 1.34 5.93
C ASN A 72 12.00 1.34 5.84
N LEU A 73 11.43 1.77 4.70
CA LEU A 73 9.98 1.86 4.55
C LEU A 73 9.42 0.66 3.79
N ARG A 74 8.19 0.30 4.16
CA ARG A 74 7.43 -0.80 3.59
C ARG A 74 6.00 -0.34 3.36
N ALA A 75 5.43 -0.78 2.24
CA ALA A 75 4.04 -0.56 1.91
C ALA A 75 3.31 -1.90 1.77
N ILE A 76 2.04 -1.92 2.18
CA ILE A 76 1.10 -3.02 1.95
C ILE A 76 -0.15 -2.40 1.34
N LEU A 77 -0.58 -2.90 0.19
CA LEU A 77 -1.84 -2.53 -0.42
C LEU A 77 -2.76 -3.75 -0.37
N THR A 78 -3.85 -3.64 0.37
CA THR A 78 -4.78 -4.73 0.66
C THR A 78 -6.02 -4.61 -0.24
N LYS A 79 -6.52 -5.73 -0.75
CA LYS A 79 -7.68 -5.79 -1.67
C LYS A 79 -8.51 -7.04 -1.38
N GLU A 80 -9.83 -6.93 -1.47
CA GLU A 80 -10.68 -8.12 -1.60
C GLU A 80 -10.46 -8.77 -2.97
N LYS A 81 -10.23 -10.08 -3.04
CA LYS A 81 -9.87 -10.82 -4.25
C LYS A 81 -10.76 -10.48 -5.45
N LYS A 82 -12.07 -10.55 -5.26
CA LYS A 82 -13.09 -10.20 -6.27
C LYS A 82 -13.71 -8.81 -6.08
N GLY A 83 -13.30 -8.08 -5.05
CA GLY A 83 -13.86 -6.79 -4.67
C GLY A 83 -12.91 -5.62 -4.89
N TYR A 84 -13.00 -4.64 -4.00
CA TYR A 84 -12.30 -3.37 -4.07
C TYR A 84 -11.00 -3.36 -3.25
N PHE A 85 -10.19 -2.31 -3.45
CA PHE A 85 -9.01 -2.06 -2.62
C PHE A 85 -9.45 -1.48 -1.28
N ILE A 86 -8.90 -2.04 -0.20
CA ILE A 86 -9.33 -1.78 1.17
C ILE A 86 -8.44 -0.70 1.80
N GLU A 87 -7.13 -0.91 1.75
CA GLU A 87 -6.21 -0.14 2.58
C GLU A 87 -4.81 -0.08 1.98
N LEU A 88 -4.18 1.08 2.09
CA LEU A 88 -2.76 1.30 1.83
C LEU A 88 -2.05 1.63 3.14
N PHE A 89 -1.26 0.69 3.61
CA PHE A 89 -0.35 0.83 4.74
C PHE A 89 1.01 1.33 4.26
N LEU A 90 1.60 2.32 4.94
CA LEU A 90 2.98 2.76 4.70
C LEU A 90 3.68 3.10 6.02
N ASP A 91 4.69 2.30 6.38
CA ASP A 91 5.42 2.49 7.65
C ASP A 91 6.84 1.90 7.62
N LYS A 92 7.56 2.03 8.74
CA LYS A 92 8.84 1.39 8.99
C LYS A 92 8.71 -0.12 9.19
N HIS A 93 9.82 -0.82 8.97
CA HIS A 93 9.94 -2.28 9.06
C HIS A 93 9.25 -2.94 10.27
N LYS A 94 9.41 -2.39 11.48
CA LYS A 94 8.84 -2.99 12.70
C LYS A 94 7.32 -3.10 12.66
N TYR A 95 6.64 -2.06 12.18
CA TYR A 95 5.17 -2.05 12.12
C TYR A 95 4.65 -2.86 10.94
N TYR A 96 5.44 -2.94 9.86
CA TYR A 96 5.13 -3.80 8.72
C TYR A 96 5.03 -5.28 9.10
N GLU A 97 5.94 -5.81 9.92
CA GLU A 97 5.87 -7.23 10.32
C GLU A 97 4.61 -7.54 11.15
N LEU A 98 4.24 -6.63 12.05
CA LEU A 98 3.00 -6.74 12.82
C LEU A 98 1.78 -6.74 11.90
N GLU A 99 1.78 -5.85 10.91
CA GLU A 99 0.67 -5.70 9.96
C GLU A 99 0.55 -6.91 9.02
N MET A 100 1.67 -7.44 8.53
CA MET A 100 1.70 -8.69 7.75
C MET A 100 1.11 -9.85 8.54
N ASN A 101 1.50 -10.02 9.81
CA ASN A 101 0.98 -11.07 10.68
C ASN A 101 -0.53 -10.88 10.94
N ARG A 102 -0.98 -9.65 11.17
CA ARG A 102 -2.40 -9.31 11.37
C ARG A 102 -3.25 -9.67 10.15
N LEU A 103 -2.74 -9.37 8.95
CA LEU A 103 -3.40 -9.65 7.68
C LEU A 103 -3.23 -11.11 7.23
N GLY A 104 -2.35 -11.87 7.87
CA GLY A 104 -2.11 -13.29 7.55
C GLY A 104 -1.29 -13.50 6.28
N PHE A 105 -0.43 -12.56 5.90
CA PHE A 105 0.44 -12.65 4.73
C PHE A 105 1.72 -13.45 5.00
#